data_AF-A0A8D0G7U3-F1
#
_entry.id   AF-A0A8D0G7U3-F1
#
_cell.length_a   1.000
_cell.length_b   1.000
_cell.length_c   1.000
_cell.angle_alpha   90.00
_cell.angle_beta   90.00
_cell.angle_gamma   90.00
#
_symmetry.space_group_name_H-M   'P 1'
#
loop_
_entity.id
_entity.type
_entity.pdbx_description
1 polymer ?
#
loop_
_entity_poly.entity_id
_entity_poly.type
_entity_poly.pdbx_seq_one_letter_code
_entity_poly.pdbx_strand_id
1 'polypeptide(L)'
;LAGDIAATKIVELSKKNRELTAETESEKTKVKQLNNKVKELEKEVRGSTADMAVLPEVKALQDKLSAANFKAMEHRNQLQATKQELKTTQKLLASEVGEDVNIHNLLATVGSWRGRAQQILVLQGKVSPRPGIFFSFALYTSPLDWLE
;
A
#
# COMPACT_ATOMS: atom_id res chain seq x y z
N LEU A 1 -20.24 -46.04 1.99
CA LEU A 1 -19.02 -45.41 2.52
C LEU A 1 -18.93 -43.92 2.22
N ALA A 2 -18.85 -43.44 0.96
CA ALA A 2 -18.84 -41.98 0.69
C ALA A 2 -20.20 -41.30 0.98
N GLY A 3 -21.32 -41.99 0.72
CA GLY A 3 -22.67 -41.48 1.00
C GLY A 3 -22.95 -41.26 2.49
N ASP A 4 -22.43 -42.13 3.36
CA ASP A 4 -22.62 -42.03 4.81
C ASP A 4 -21.86 -40.83 5.41
N ILE A 5 -20.68 -40.53 4.87
CA ILE A 5 -19.87 -39.37 5.24
C ILE A 5 -20.56 -38.06 4.78
N ALA A 6 -21.15 -38.05 3.58
CA ALA A 6 -21.93 -36.91 3.11
C ALA A 6 -23.19 -36.69 3.98
N ALA A 7 -23.91 -37.75 4.32
CA ALA A 7 -25.12 -37.69 5.15
C ALA A 7 -24.82 -37.15 6.56
N THR A 8 -23.75 -37.64 7.20
CA THR A 8 -23.30 -37.13 8.51
C THR A 8 -22.89 -35.66 8.45
N LYS A 9 -22.19 -35.24 7.39
CA LYS A 9 -21.79 -33.84 7.23
C LYS A 9 -22.98 -32.91 6.98
N ILE A 10 -23.98 -33.35 6.22
CA ILE A 10 -25.23 -32.62 5.99
C ILE A 10 -25.96 -32.37 7.32
N VAL A 11 -26.05 -33.39 8.18
CA VAL A 11 -26.70 -33.24 9.50
C VAL A 11 -25.91 -32.32 10.41
N GLU A 12 -24.58 -32.43 10.46
CA GLU A 12 -23.71 -31.55 11.26
C GLU A 12 -23.83 -30.09 10.82
N LEU A 13 -23.75 -29.83 9.51
CA LEU A 13 -23.93 -28.48 8.95
C LEU A 13 -25.34 -27.95 9.22
N SER A 14 -26.38 -28.79 9.14
CA SER A 14 -27.75 -28.40 9.45
C SER A 14 -27.93 -28.00 10.93
N LYS A 15 -27.26 -28.70 11.86
CA LYS A 15 -27.25 -28.33 13.28
C LYS A 15 -26.55 -26.98 13.50
N LYS A 16 -25.37 -26.80 12.92
CA LYS A 16 -24.64 -25.52 12.98
C LYS A 16 -25.46 -24.36 12.38
N ASN A 17 -26.16 -24.60 11.28
CA ASN A 17 -27.00 -23.56 10.67
C ASN A 17 -28.16 -23.14 11.58
N ARG A 18 -28.76 -24.08 12.32
CA ARG A 18 -29.79 -23.77 13.32
C ARG A 18 -29.22 -22.98 14.50
N GLU A 19 -28.06 -23.38 15.02
CA GLU A 19 -27.39 -22.67 16.11
C GLU A 19 -27.00 -21.24 15.72
N LEU A 20 -26.40 -21.05 14.54
CA LEU A 20 -26.05 -19.72 14.03
C LEU A 20 -27.28 -18.84 13.80
N THR A 21 -28.40 -19.43 13.39
CA THR A 21 -29.67 -18.70 13.26
C THR A 21 -30.16 -18.19 14.61
N ALA A 22 -30.14 -19.05 15.64
CA ALA A 22 -30.54 -18.67 17.00
C ALA A 22 -29.62 -17.60 17.61
N GLU A 23 -28.30 -17.72 17.44
CA GLU A 23 -27.34 -16.71 17.93
C GLU A 23 -27.58 -15.36 17.25
N THR A 24 -27.78 -15.36 15.92
CA THR A 24 -28.07 -14.16 15.14
C THR A 24 -29.37 -13.47 15.59
N GLU A 25 -30.41 -14.24 15.89
CA GLU A 25 -31.67 -13.71 16.42
C GLU A 25 -31.49 -13.09 17.80
N SER A 26 -30.77 -13.77 18.70
CA SER A 26 -30.46 -13.25 20.03
C SER A 26 -29.66 -11.96 19.96
N GLU A 27 -28.67 -11.88 19.06
CA GLU A 27 -27.83 -10.69 18.89
C GLU A 27 -28.63 -9.52 18.31
N LYS A 28 -29.56 -9.78 17.37
CA LYS A 28 -30.50 -8.76 16.88
C LYS A 28 -31.37 -8.19 18.01
N THR A 29 -31.79 -9.00 18.98
CA THR A 29 -32.55 -8.49 20.15
C THR A 29 -31.68 -7.64 21.07
N LYS A 30 -30.43 -8.05 21.34
CA LYS A 30 -29.48 -7.25 22.13
C LYS A 30 -29.18 -5.92 21.46
N VAL A 31 -28.97 -5.92 20.14
CA VAL A 31 -28.76 -4.68 19.36
C VAL A 31 -29.96 -3.74 19.46
N LYS A 32 -31.19 -4.25 19.37
CA LYS A 32 -32.41 -3.44 19.57
C LYS A 32 -32.48 -2.86 20.98
N GLN A 33 -32.19 -3.65 22.00
CA GLN A 33 -32.17 -3.20 23.40
C GLN A 33 -31.11 -2.12 23.64
N LEU A 34 -29.89 -2.32 23.13
CA LEU A 34 -28.81 -1.34 23.23
C LEU A 34 -29.13 -0.06 22.47
N ASN A 35 -29.75 -0.15 21.29
CA ASN A 35 -30.16 1.02 20.52
C ASN A 35 -31.22 1.84 21.27
N ASN A 36 -32.17 1.19 21.94
CA ASN A 36 -33.14 1.87 22.80
C ASN A 36 -32.46 2.57 23.98
N LYS A 37 -31.49 1.90 24.64
CA LYS A 37 -30.70 2.52 25.72
C LYS A 37 -29.89 3.71 25.22
N VAL A 38 -29.29 3.63 24.03
CA VAL A 38 -28.57 4.76 23.43
C VAL A 38 -29.52 5.93 23.22
N LYS A 39 -30.72 5.70 22.66
CA LYS A 39 -31.71 6.77 22.46
C LYS A 39 -32.21 7.38 23.78
N GLU A 40 -32.38 6.56 24.81
CA GLU A 40 -32.79 7.00 26.14
C GLU A 40 -31.70 7.85 26.79
N LEU A 41 -30.44 7.37 26.79
CA LEU A 41 -29.29 8.12 27.27
C LEU A 41 -29.06 9.42 26.48
N GLU A 42 -29.23 9.40 25.15
CA GLU A 42 -29.19 10.61 24.34
C GLU A 42 -30.34 11.59 24.67
N LYS A 43 -31.50 11.09 25.10
CA LYS A 43 -32.64 11.92 25.50
C LYS A 43 -32.42 12.49 26.91
N GLU A 44 -31.86 11.71 27.82
CA GLU A 44 -31.47 12.14 29.17
C GLU A 44 -30.36 13.18 29.11
N VAL A 45 -29.32 12.95 28.30
CA VAL A 45 -28.28 13.95 28.00
C VAL A 45 -28.91 15.21 27.41
N ARG A 46 -29.86 15.10 26.48
CA ARG A 46 -30.60 16.25 25.94
C ARG A 46 -31.45 16.96 27.00
N GLY A 47 -32.06 16.22 27.93
CA GLY A 47 -32.85 16.74 29.04
C GLY A 47 -32.00 17.50 30.05
N SER A 48 -30.85 16.96 30.43
CA SER A 48 -29.88 17.61 31.34
C SER A 48 -29.20 18.82 30.70
N THR A 49 -29.11 18.90 29.37
CA THR A 49 -28.59 20.09 28.67
C THR A 49 -29.59 21.26 28.57
N ALA A 50 -30.85 21.07 28.97
CA ALA A 50 -31.85 22.14 29.01
C ALA A 50 -31.61 23.13 30.18
N ASP A 51 -30.81 22.74 31.17
CA ASP A 51 -30.39 23.63 32.26
C ASP A 51 -29.15 24.46 31.84
N MET A 52 -29.41 25.44 30.97
CA MET A 52 -28.91 26.83 31.04
C MET A 52 -27.42 27.22 30.78
N ALA A 53 -26.52 26.38 30.21
CA ALA A 53 -25.20 26.92 29.75
C ALA A 53 -24.45 26.18 28.63
N VAL A 54 -24.81 24.95 28.25
CA VAL A 54 -23.88 24.05 27.53
C VAL A 54 -24.18 23.91 26.01
N LEU A 55 -25.31 24.44 25.51
CA LEU A 55 -25.76 24.29 24.11
C LEU A 55 -24.83 24.88 23.03
N PRO A 56 -24.31 26.12 23.17
CA PRO A 56 -23.46 26.73 22.14
C PRO A 56 -22.09 26.05 22.05
N GLU A 57 -21.56 25.62 23.19
CA GLU A 57 -20.24 25.01 23.31
C GLU A 57 -20.26 23.58 22.77
N VAL A 58 -21.31 22.80 23.03
CA VAL A 58 -21.50 21.46 22.43
C VAL A 58 -21.65 21.53 20.91
N LYS A 59 -22.37 22.54 20.38
CA LYS A 59 -22.49 22.72 18.93
C LYS A 59 -21.16 23.15 18.29
N ALA A 60 -20.43 24.06 18.91
CA ALA A 60 -19.09 24.44 18.46
C ALA A 60 -18.09 23.28 18.52
N LEU A 61 -18.17 22.44 19.56
CA LEU A 61 -17.36 21.23 19.68
C LEU A 61 -17.75 20.18 18.64
N GLN A 62 -19.04 20.04 18.32
CA GLN A 62 -19.52 19.14 17.26
C GLN A 62 -19.04 19.59 15.87
N ASP A 63 -19.07 20.88 15.58
CA ASP A 63 -18.56 21.46 14.33
C ASP A 63 -17.02 21.34 14.25
N LYS A 64 -16.33 21.49 15.38
CA LYS A 64 -14.88 21.27 15.45
C LYS A 64 -14.51 19.80 15.29
N LEU A 65 -15.32 18.89 15.84
CA LEU A 65 -15.17 17.44 15.67
C LEU A 65 -15.40 17.02 14.21
N SER A 66 -16.42 17.57 13.56
CA SER A 66 -16.70 17.28 12.14
C SER A 66 -15.59 17.84 11.23
N ALA A 67 -15.11 19.06 11.49
CA ALA A 67 -13.98 19.64 10.77
C ALA A 67 -12.67 18.86 10.98
N ALA A 68 -12.41 18.40 12.21
CA ALA A 68 -11.25 17.55 12.51
C ALA A 68 -11.35 16.17 11.83
N ASN A 69 -12.54 15.55 11.82
CA ASN A 69 -12.78 14.29 11.12
C ASN A 69 -12.60 14.43 9.60
N PHE A 70 -13.06 15.54 9.02
CA PHE A 70 -12.85 15.84 7.60
C PHE A 70 -11.37 15.96 7.27
N LYS A 71 -10.60 16.73 8.06
CA LYS A 71 -9.14 16.83 7.91
C LYS A 71 -8.42 15.50 8.11
N ALA A 72 -8.85 14.69 9.09
CA ALA A 72 -8.29 13.37 9.31
C ALA A 72 -8.52 12.44 8.10
N MET A 73 -9.70 12.53 7.48
CA MET A 73 -10.02 11.80 6.26
C MET A 73 -9.18 12.27 5.07
N GLU A 74 -8.99 13.58 4.90
CA GLU A 74 -8.12 14.16 3.87
C GLU A 74 -6.66 13.72 4.05
N HIS A 75 -6.11 13.82 5.26
CA HIS A 75 -4.75 13.35 5.55
C HIS A 75 -4.60 11.85 5.32
N ARG A 76 -5.61 11.04 5.65
CA ARG A 76 -5.60 9.60 5.34
C ARG A 76 -5.54 9.35 3.83
N ASN A 77 -6.28 10.12 3.04
CA ASN A 77 -6.25 10.00 1.58
C ASN A 77 -4.89 10.45 1.02
N GLN A 78 -4.34 11.56 1.51
CA GLN A 78 -3.01 12.04 1.12
C GLN A 78 -1.90 11.04 1.45
N LEU A 79 -2.00 10.37 2.61
CA LEU A 79 -1.07 9.32 3.03
C LEU A 79 -1.14 8.12 2.09
N GLN A 80 -2.33 7.75 1.60
CA GLN A 80 -2.49 6.69 0.62
C GLN A 80 -1.90 7.07 -0.75
N ALA A 81 -2.15 8.29 -1.22
CA ALA A 81 -1.60 8.80 -2.48
C ALA A 81 -0.07 8.81 -2.47
N THR A 82 0.53 9.45 -1.46
CA THR A 82 2.00 9.53 -1.30
C THR A 82 2.66 8.16 -1.15
N LYS A 83 2.01 7.21 -0.44
CA LYS A 83 2.50 5.83 -0.35
C LYS A 83 2.48 5.11 -1.69
N GLN A 84 1.47 5.36 -2.52
CA GLN A 84 1.38 4.76 -3.86
C GLN A 84 2.40 5.37 -4.82
N GLU A 85 2.60 6.68 -4.77
CA GLU A 85 3.67 7.36 -5.51
C GLU A 85 5.04 6.81 -5.11
N LEU A 86 5.31 6.67 -3.81
CA LEU A 86 6.57 6.11 -3.31
C LEU A 86 6.83 4.70 -3.86
N LYS A 87 5.82 3.83 -3.90
CA LYS A 87 5.95 2.49 -4.50
C LYS A 87 6.25 2.56 -6.00
N THR A 88 5.61 3.49 -6.71
CA THR A 88 5.84 3.68 -8.15
C THR A 88 7.27 4.16 -8.40
N THR A 89 7.73 5.15 -7.64
CA THR A 89 9.11 5.66 -7.70
C THR A 89 10.13 4.58 -7.34
N GLN A 90 9.85 3.72 -6.34
CA GLN A 90 10.71 2.58 -6.01
C GLN A 90 10.82 1.59 -7.17
N LYS A 91 9.73 1.31 -7.91
CA LYS A 91 9.77 0.44 -9.09
C LYS A 91 10.57 1.07 -10.23
N LEU A 92 10.39 2.37 -10.49
CA LEU A 92 11.18 3.09 -11.50
C LEU A 92 12.66 3.08 -11.12
N LEU A 93 12.99 3.34 -9.85
CA LEU A 93 14.35 3.26 -9.36
C LEU A 93 14.91 1.84 -9.49
N ALA A 94 14.15 0.80 -9.16
CA ALA A 94 14.58 -0.59 -9.33
C ALA A 94 14.94 -0.88 -10.79
N SER A 95 14.15 -0.33 -11.74
CA SER A 95 14.48 -0.44 -13.15
C SER A 95 15.84 0.22 -13.44
N GLU A 96 16.10 1.45 -12.99
CA GLU A 96 17.38 2.12 -13.20
C GLU A 96 18.58 1.44 -12.53
N VAL A 97 18.32 0.75 -11.41
CA VAL A 97 19.35 0.17 -10.57
C VAL A 97 19.82 -1.20 -11.08
N GLY A 98 18.96 -1.95 -11.79
CA GLY A 98 19.24 -3.28 -12.34
C GLY A 98 18.55 -4.40 -11.54
N GLU A 99 18.30 -5.55 -12.18
CA GLU A 99 17.48 -6.65 -11.63
C GLU A 99 18.03 -7.28 -10.34
N ASP A 100 19.35 -7.23 -10.11
CA ASP A 100 20.00 -7.90 -8.99
C ASP A 100 20.29 -7.00 -7.77
N VAL A 101 19.76 -5.77 -7.73
CA VAL A 101 20.10 -4.79 -6.68
C VAL A 101 18.91 -4.45 -5.78
N ASN A 102 19.07 -4.75 -4.49
CA ASN A 102 18.08 -4.44 -3.46
C ASN A 102 18.18 -2.97 -3.02
N ILE A 103 17.14 -2.18 -3.29
CA ILE A 103 17.06 -0.75 -2.93
C ILE A 103 17.19 -0.52 -1.41
N HIS A 104 16.71 -1.45 -0.58
CA HIS A 104 16.83 -1.35 0.88
C HIS A 104 18.29 -1.41 1.35
N ASN A 105 19.12 -2.22 0.67
CA ASN A 105 20.55 -2.32 0.96
C ASN A 105 21.33 -1.07 0.49
N LEU A 106 20.85 -0.40 -0.57
CA LEU A 106 21.40 0.88 -1.02
C LEU A 106 21.12 2.02 -0.05
N LEU A 107 19.94 2.02 0.58
CA LEU A 107 19.60 2.97 1.63
C LEU A 107 20.50 2.80 2.86
N ALA A 108 20.90 1.56 3.18
CA ALA A 108 21.78 1.26 4.29
C ALA A 108 23.27 1.60 4.02
N THR A 109 23.69 1.60 2.74
CA THR A 109 25.10 1.79 2.35
C THR A 109 25.20 2.83 1.25
N VAL A 110 25.15 4.10 1.64
CA VAL A 110 25.17 5.23 0.70
C VAL A 110 26.57 5.40 0.11
N GLY A 111 26.68 5.38 -1.23
CA GLY A 111 27.90 5.80 -1.94
C GLY A 111 28.72 4.72 -2.65
N SER A 112 28.46 3.43 -2.41
CA SER A 112 29.19 2.35 -3.12
C SER A 112 28.60 1.99 -4.49
N TRP A 113 27.42 2.51 -4.83
CA TRP A 113 26.67 2.04 -5.99
C TRP A 113 26.93 2.87 -7.25
N ARG A 114 26.98 2.19 -8.41
CA ARG A 114 27.08 2.80 -9.76
C ARG A 114 25.96 2.29 -10.65
N GLY A 115 25.25 3.20 -11.30
CA GLY A 115 24.10 2.85 -12.14
C GLY A 115 24.39 2.33 -13.51
N ARG A 116 23.35 1.79 -14.14
CA ARG A 116 23.40 1.28 -15.52
C ARG A 116 23.94 2.34 -16.48
N ALA A 117 23.46 3.58 -16.37
CA ALA A 117 23.98 4.70 -17.17
C ALA A 117 25.50 4.90 -16.98
N GLN A 118 25.98 4.85 -15.74
CA GLN A 118 27.42 4.98 -15.43
C GLN A 118 28.22 3.78 -15.93
N GLN A 119 27.69 2.56 -15.78
CA GLN A 119 28.30 1.33 -16.29
C GLN A 119 28.40 1.36 -17.82
N ILE A 120 27.33 1.76 -18.52
CA ILE A 120 27.31 1.92 -19.97
C ILE A 120 28.38 2.91 -20.41
N LEU A 121 28.47 4.08 -19.77
CA LEU A 121 29.49 5.09 -20.09
C LEU A 121 30.92 4.53 -19.91
N VAL A 122 31.18 3.82 -18.81
CA VAL A 122 32.48 3.18 -18.57
C VAL A 122 32.79 2.10 -19.60
N LEU A 123 31.80 1.30 -19.99
CA LEU A 123 31.96 0.27 -21.01
C LEU A 123 32.17 0.87 -22.40
N GLN A 124 31.44 1.92 -22.76
CA GLN A 124 31.64 2.67 -24.01
C GLN A 124 33.06 3.23 -24.10
N GLY A 125 33.62 3.77 -23.01
CA GLY A 125 35.01 4.22 -22.97
C GLY A 125 36.04 3.08 -23.13
N LYS A 126 35.70 1.85 -22.74
CA LYS A 126 36.55 0.66 -22.91
C LYS A 126 36.46 0.06 -24.32
N VAL A 127 35.31 0.16 -24.96
CA VAL A 127 35.05 -0.36 -26.33
C VAL A 127 35.38 0.68 -27.41
N SER A 128 35.46 1.97 -27.05
CA SER A 128 35.88 3.02 -27.97
C SER A 128 37.28 2.70 -28.53
N PRO A 129 37.42 2.60 -29.86
CA PRO A 129 38.69 2.27 -30.47
C PRO A 129 39.70 3.37 -30.15
N ARG A 130 40.77 3.01 -29.43
CA ARG A 130 41.85 3.98 -29.17
C ARG A 130 42.41 4.40 -30.53
N PRO A 131 42.46 5.71 -30.85
CA PRO A 131 42.87 6.19 -32.17
C PRO A 131 44.27 5.69 -32.58
N GLY A 132 45.14 5.36 -31.63
CA GLY A 132 46.47 4.80 -31.91
C GLY A 132 46.49 3.33 -32.36
N ILE A 133 45.48 2.52 -32.02
CA ILE A 133 45.45 1.09 -32.39
C ILE A 133 45.02 0.94 -33.85
N PHE A 134 44.07 1.76 -34.31
CA PHE A 134 43.68 1.81 -35.73
C PHE A 134 44.78 2.39 -36.62
N PHE A 135 45.53 3.39 -36.13
CA PHE A 135 46.68 3.93 -36.86
C PHE A 135 47.83 2.91 -37.00
N SER A 136 48.11 2.10 -35.98
CA SER A 136 49.13 1.04 -36.09
C SER A 136 48.69 -0.08 -37.04
N PHE A 137 47.40 -0.44 -37.05
CA PHE A 137 46.91 -1.48 -37.96
C PHE A 137 46.90 -1.01 -39.43
N ALA A 138 46.48 0.24 -39.68
CA ALA A 138 46.48 0.84 -41.02
C ALA A 138 47.90 1.10 -41.59
N LEU A 139 48.91 1.19 -40.73
CA LEU A 139 50.32 1.26 -41.14
C LEU A 139 50.95 -0.13 -41.38
N TYR A 140 50.29 -1.21 -40.97
CA TYR A 140 50.82 -2.59 -41.08
C TYR A 140 50.07 -3.44 -42.11
N THR A 141 48.85 -3.06 -42.50
CA THR A 141 48.09 -3.73 -43.56
C THR A 141 48.15 -2.90 -44.83
N SER A 142 48.80 -3.41 -45.87
CA SER A 142 48.84 -2.73 -47.16
C SER A 142 47.42 -2.64 -47.73
N PRO A 143 47.05 -1.54 -48.41
CA PRO A 143 45.73 -1.39 -49.04
C PRO A 143 45.36 -2.47 -50.07
N LEU A 144 46.33 -3.31 -50.45
CA LEU A 144 46.18 -4.42 -51.38
C LEU A 144 45.60 -5.70 -50.75
N ASP A 145 45.60 -5.83 -49.41
CA ASP A 145 45.07 -7.02 -48.73
C ASP A 145 43.54 -7.05 -48.61
N TRP A 146 42.84 -6.04 -49.14
CA TRP A 146 41.38 -5.89 -49.11
C TRP A 146 40.70 -6.15 -50.47
N LEU A 147 41.44 -6.67 -51.46
CA LEU A 147 40.99 -6.79 -52.86
C LEU A 147 41.07 -8.22 -53.45
N GLU A 148 41.03 -9.25 -52.60
CA GLU A 148 40.64 -10.64 -52.95
C GLU A 148 39.46 -11.08 -52.08
#